data_AF-A0A924RA72-F1
#
_entry.id   AF-A0A924RA72-F1
#
_cell.length_a   1.000
_cell.length_b   1.000
_cell.length_c   1.000
_cell.angle_alpha   90.00
_cell.angle_beta   90.00
_cell.angle_gamma   90.00
#
_symmetry.space_group_name_H-M   'P 1'
#
loop_
_entity.id
_entity.type
_entity.pdbx_description
1 polymer ?
#
loop_
_entity_poly.entity_id
_entity_poly.type
_entity_poly.pdbx_seq_one_letter_code
_entity_poly.pdbx_strand_id
1 'polypeptide(L)'
;MNAAARGSFDPRFTALADLLHAHVGDGIERGSSLCVIQDGEVLVDIWDGWSDVEQTATWERDTITPVWSITKVMVNLAALVLIDRGELDPDSPVAAYWPEFGAAGKQGVTVAQILGHTSGVSGWAQPVTVDDLYD
;
A
#
# COMPACT_ATOMS: atom_id res chain seq x y z
N MET A 1 31.19 2.06 -9.79
CA MET A 1 30.57 3.19 -9.06
C MET A 1 29.11 3.18 -9.49
N ASN A 2 28.18 2.78 -8.61
CA ASN A 2 26.76 2.95 -8.93
C ASN A 2 26.51 4.45 -9.10
N ALA A 3 25.73 4.82 -10.11
CA ALA A 3 25.35 6.21 -10.34
C ALA A 3 24.43 6.67 -9.20
N ALA A 4 24.59 7.93 -8.75
CA ALA A 4 23.71 8.54 -7.75
C ALA A 4 22.22 8.36 -8.09
N ALA A 5 21.36 8.38 -7.07
CA ALA A 5 19.91 8.31 -7.23
C ALA A 5 19.41 9.22 -8.36
N ARG A 6 18.55 8.68 -9.21
CA ARG A 6 17.96 9.37 -10.36
C ARG A 6 16.75 10.19 -9.89
N GLY A 7 16.33 11.17 -10.70
CA GLY A 7 15.16 12.01 -10.41
C GLY A 7 15.53 13.42 -9.95
N SER A 8 14.64 14.05 -9.17
CA SER A 8 14.81 15.42 -8.69
C SER A 8 14.51 15.55 -7.21
N PHE A 9 15.27 16.39 -6.50
CA PHE A 9 15.03 16.69 -5.09
C PHE A 9 15.53 18.09 -4.73
N ASP A 10 14.88 18.71 -3.75
CA ASP A 10 15.32 19.95 -3.12
C ASP A 10 16.63 19.69 -2.34
N PRO A 11 17.67 20.56 -2.44
CA PRO A 11 18.96 20.37 -1.76
C PRO A 11 18.89 20.14 -0.26
N ARG A 12 17.81 20.56 0.41
CA ARG A 12 17.57 20.26 1.83
C ARG A 12 17.45 18.75 2.11
N PHE A 13 17.13 17.95 1.08
CA PHE A 13 16.99 16.50 1.14
C PHE A 13 18.17 15.73 0.52
N THR A 14 19.33 16.35 0.31
CA THR A 14 20.53 15.64 -0.18
C THR A 14 20.85 14.39 0.64
N ALA A 15 20.78 14.47 1.97
CA ALA A 15 21.03 13.32 2.84
C ALA A 15 20.06 12.14 2.60
N LEU A 16 18.84 12.42 2.14
CA LEU A 16 17.84 11.40 1.81
C LEU A 16 18.17 10.71 0.48
N ALA A 17 18.60 11.49 -0.53
CA ALA A 17 19.06 10.95 -1.80
C ALA A 17 20.34 10.11 -1.64
N ASP A 18 21.29 10.60 -0.83
CA ASP A 18 22.52 9.87 -0.49
C ASP A 18 22.20 8.57 0.24
N LEU A 19 21.23 8.57 1.16
CA LEU A 19 20.81 7.38 1.88
C LEU A 19 20.20 6.32 0.96
N LEU A 20 19.30 6.72 0.06
CA LEU A 20 18.71 5.81 -0.93
C LEU A 20 19.82 5.16 -1.78
N HIS A 21 20.74 5.97 -2.28
CA HIS A 21 21.84 5.50 -3.09
C HIS A 21 22.77 4.54 -2.32
N ALA A 22 23.10 4.89 -1.07
CA ALA A 22 23.92 4.05 -0.20
C ALA A 22 23.23 2.71 0.09
N HIS A 23 21.92 2.70 0.39
CA HIS A 23 21.18 1.46 0.63
C HIS A 23 21.18 0.52 -0.57
N VAL A 24 21.10 1.07 -1.79
CA VAL A 24 21.25 0.28 -3.02
C VAL A 24 22.69 -0.23 -3.18
N GLY A 25 23.68 0.63 -2.95
CA GLY A 25 25.10 0.27 -3.04
C GLY A 25 25.53 -0.80 -2.03
N ASP A 26 24.98 -0.76 -0.82
CA ASP A 26 25.25 -1.69 0.28
C ASP A 26 24.42 -2.98 0.18
N GLY A 27 23.52 -3.07 -0.81
CA GLY A 27 22.65 -4.23 -1.04
C GLY A 27 21.53 -4.40 -0.01
N ILE A 28 21.23 -3.34 0.76
CA ILE A 28 20.08 -3.29 1.68
C ILE A 28 18.79 -3.23 0.86
N GLU A 29 18.78 -2.39 -0.17
CA GLU A 29 17.69 -2.26 -1.13
C GLU A 29 18.13 -2.78 -2.50
N ARG A 30 17.26 -3.52 -3.18
CA ARG A 30 17.52 -3.92 -4.58
C ARG A 30 17.27 -2.76 -5.54
N GLY A 31 16.14 -2.09 -5.35
CA GLY A 31 15.68 -0.95 -6.09
C GLY A 31 14.45 -0.38 -5.41
N SER A 32 14.32 0.95 -5.46
CA SER A 32 13.27 1.66 -4.73
C SER A 32 13.02 3.03 -5.31
N SER A 33 11.84 3.58 -4.98
CA SER A 33 11.45 4.96 -5.29
C SER A 33 11.05 5.68 -4.00
N LEU A 34 11.36 6.96 -3.92
CA LEU A 34 11.06 7.81 -2.78
C LEU A 34 10.46 9.13 -3.26
N CYS A 35 9.30 9.47 -2.71
CA CYS A 35 8.61 10.72 -2.99
C CYS A 35 8.25 11.45 -1.69
N VAL A 36 8.53 12.76 -1.63
CA VAL A 36 8.16 13.64 -0.52
C VAL A 36 7.34 14.80 -1.10
N ILE A 37 6.11 14.94 -0.61
CA ILE A 37 5.20 16.02 -0.98
C ILE A 37 4.93 16.85 0.27
N GLN A 38 5.12 18.16 0.17
CA GLN A 38 4.78 19.13 1.22
C GLN A 38 3.94 20.25 0.61
N ASP A 39 2.78 20.52 1.21
CA ASP A 39 1.87 21.58 0.77
C ASP A 39 1.50 21.51 -0.73
N GLY A 40 1.42 20.29 -1.27
CA GLY A 40 1.12 20.01 -2.69
C GLY A 40 2.32 20.07 -3.63
N GLU A 41 3.49 20.49 -3.16
CA GLU A 41 4.73 20.57 -3.93
C GLU A 41 5.56 19.29 -3.76
N VAL A 42 6.05 18.75 -4.87
CA VAL A 42 6.97 17.60 -4.88
C VAL A 42 8.37 18.09 -4.56
N LEU A 43 8.84 17.82 -3.34
CA LEU A 43 10.17 18.21 -2.88
C LEU A 43 11.23 17.14 -3.16
N VAL A 44 10.81 15.89 -3.29
CA VAL A 44 11.65 14.74 -3.65
C VAL A 44 10.84 13.82 -4.55
N ASP A 45 11.38 13.42 -5.68
CA ASP A 45 10.91 12.37 -6.57
C ASP A 45 12.14 11.68 -7.16
N ILE A 46 12.63 10.65 -6.47
CA ILE A 46 13.88 9.96 -6.79
C ILE A 46 13.71 8.44 -6.82
N TRP A 47 14.57 7.77 -7.56
CA TRP A 47 14.62 6.32 -7.63
C TRP A 47 16.04 5.81 -7.92
N ASP A 48 16.33 4.58 -7.50
CA ASP A 48 17.63 3.94 -7.72
C ASP A 48 17.52 2.41 -7.71
N GLY A 49 18.56 1.73 -8.19
CA GLY A 49 18.71 0.27 -8.17
C GLY A 49 18.09 -0.44 -9.37
N TRP A 50 17.61 -1.67 -9.13
CA TRP A 50 17.20 -2.64 -10.14
C TRP A 50 15.75 -3.07 -9.92
N SER A 51 15.03 -3.32 -11.01
CA SER A 51 13.65 -3.81 -10.99
C SER A 51 13.55 -5.34 -10.98
N ASP A 52 14.66 -6.04 -11.20
CA ASP A 52 14.74 -7.50 -11.27
C ASP A 52 15.82 -8.09 -10.34
N VAL A 53 15.71 -9.38 -10.02
CA VAL A 53 16.63 -10.06 -9.09
C VAL A 53 18.02 -10.19 -9.71
N GLU A 54 18.07 -10.44 -11.01
CA GLU A 54 19.27 -10.66 -11.81
C GLU A 54 20.06 -9.36 -12.08
N GLN A 55 19.51 -8.19 -11.71
CA GLN A 55 20.11 -6.88 -11.94
C GLN A 55 20.40 -6.62 -13.42
N THR A 56 19.45 -7.00 -14.29
CA THR A 56 19.52 -6.78 -15.74
C THR A 56 18.68 -5.60 -16.20
N ALA A 57 17.72 -5.15 -15.38
CA ALA A 57 16.82 -4.04 -15.66
C ALA A 57 16.92 -2.98 -14.55
N THR A 58 17.25 -1.75 -14.91
CA THR A 58 17.31 -0.64 -13.95
C THR A 58 15.92 -0.29 -13.46
N TRP A 59 15.85 0.23 -12.23
CA TRP A 59 14.63 0.87 -11.75
C TRP A 59 14.45 2.19 -12.50
N GLU A 60 13.26 2.41 -13.03
CA GLU A 60 12.85 3.62 -13.74
C GLU A 60 11.71 4.34 -13.02
N ARG A 61 11.47 5.61 -13.41
CA ARG A 61 10.47 6.51 -12.81
C ARG A 61 9.07 5.88 -12.68
N ASP A 62 8.69 5.07 -13.66
CA ASP A 62 7.38 4.46 -13.82
C ASP A 62 7.37 2.94 -13.53
N THR A 63 8.40 2.45 -12.82
CA THR A 63 8.44 1.06 -12.36
C THR A 63 7.24 0.76 -11.47
N ILE A 64 6.43 -0.23 -11.88
CA ILE A 64 5.25 -0.65 -11.12
C ILE A 64 5.66 -1.78 -10.17
N THR A 65 5.31 -1.62 -8.90
CA THR A 65 5.53 -2.65 -7.87
C THR A 65 4.24 -3.06 -7.16
N PRO A 66 4.14 -4.32 -6.68
CA PRO A 66 3.09 -4.69 -5.75
C PRO A 66 3.23 -3.88 -4.45
N VAL A 67 2.16 -3.18 -4.07
CA VAL A 67 2.13 -2.30 -2.87
C VAL A 67 1.52 -3.00 -1.63
N TRP A 68 1.21 -4.28 -1.74
CA TRP A 68 0.70 -5.13 -0.64
C TRP A 68 -0.46 -4.48 0.12
N SER A 69 -0.36 -4.36 1.44
CA SER A 69 -1.45 -3.84 2.27
C SER A 69 -1.77 -2.37 2.04
N ILE A 70 -0.95 -1.61 1.29
CA ILE A 70 -1.27 -0.22 0.91
C ILE A 70 -2.57 -0.17 0.09
N THR A 71 -2.92 -1.23 -0.64
CA THR A 71 -4.21 -1.34 -1.34
C THR A 71 -5.42 -1.11 -0.42
N LYS A 72 -5.31 -1.43 0.88
CA LYS A 72 -6.38 -1.15 1.88
C LYS A 72 -6.69 0.34 1.99
N VAL A 73 -5.72 1.23 1.78
CA VAL A 73 -5.95 2.69 1.77
C VAL A 73 -6.91 3.05 0.64
N MET A 74 -6.73 2.47 -0.54
CA MET A 74 -7.61 2.70 -1.69
C MET A 74 -9.02 2.14 -1.45
N VAL A 75 -9.13 0.95 -0.85
CA VAL A 75 -10.41 0.36 -0.44
C VAL A 75 -11.13 1.25 0.58
N ASN A 76 -10.41 1.74 1.60
CA ASN A 76 -10.98 2.65 2.59
C ASN A 76 -11.41 3.97 1.97
N LEU A 77 -10.64 4.54 1.03
CA LEU A 77 -11.04 5.73 0.28
C LEU A 77 -12.35 5.49 -0.48
N ALA A 78 -12.49 4.36 -1.17
CA ALA A 78 -13.73 4.01 -1.87
C ALA A 78 -14.91 3.88 -0.89
N ALA A 79 -14.71 3.26 0.27
CA ALA A 79 -15.73 3.18 1.31
C ALA A 79 -16.12 4.57 1.84
N LEU A 80 -15.16 5.46 2.07
CA LEU A 80 -15.42 6.84 2.50
C LEU A 80 -16.21 7.64 1.46
N VAL A 81 -15.96 7.44 0.17
CA VAL A 81 -16.76 8.05 -0.91
C VAL A 81 -18.21 7.55 -0.87
N LEU A 82 -18.44 6.27 -0.60
CA LEU A 82 -19.80 5.72 -0.46
C LEU A 82 -20.49 6.24 0.80
N ILE A 83 -19.75 6.41 1.90
CA ILE A 83 -20.27 7.01 3.14
C ILE A 83 -20.69 8.46 2.91
N ASP A 84 -19.86 9.26 2.23
CA ASP A 84 -20.18 10.65 1.89
C ASP A 84 -21.45 10.76 1.03
N ARG A 85 -21.68 9.78 0.14
CA ARG A 85 -22.90 9.70 -0.69
C ARG A 85 -24.12 9.17 0.05
N GLY A 86 -23.97 8.69 1.28
CA GLY A 86 -25.05 8.03 2.03
C GLY A 86 -25.41 6.63 1.51
N GLU A 87 -24.54 6.02 0.70
CA GLU A 87 -24.72 4.66 0.14
C GLU A 87 -24.20 3.58 1.09
N LEU A 88 -23.32 3.94 2.02
CA LEU A 88 -22.76 3.06 3.05
C LEU A 88 -22.84 3.77 4.40
N ASP A 89 -23.42 3.11 5.41
CA ASP A 89 -23.54 3.65 6.76
C ASP A 89 -22.54 2.92 7.68
N PRO A 90 -21.58 3.64 8.31
CA PRO A 90 -20.58 3.04 9.19
C PRO A 90 -21.18 2.33 10.41
N ASP A 91 -22.33 2.77 10.90
CA ASP A 91 -23.00 2.21 12.08
C ASP A 91 -23.95 1.05 11.73
N SER A 92 -24.29 0.89 10.44
CA SER A 92 -25.12 -0.22 9.98
C SER A 92 -24.37 -1.55 10.04
N PRO A 93 -25.06 -2.67 10.37
CA PRO A 93 -24.49 -4.00 10.23
C PRO A 93 -24.09 -4.29 8.78
N VAL A 94 -22.95 -4.95 8.56
CA VAL A 94 -22.52 -5.41 7.22
C VAL A 94 -23.60 -6.27 6.57
N ALA A 95 -24.33 -7.04 7.38
CA ALA A 95 -25.44 -7.88 6.93
C ALA A 95 -26.61 -7.12 6.29
N ALA A 96 -26.71 -5.80 6.46
CA ALA A 96 -27.67 -4.97 5.74
C ALA A 96 -27.34 -4.85 4.24
N TYR A 97 -26.06 -4.95 3.88
CA TYR A 97 -25.55 -4.87 2.52
C TYR A 97 -25.23 -6.25 1.94
N TRP A 98 -24.78 -7.17 2.80
CA TRP A 98 -24.38 -8.53 2.44
C TRP A 98 -25.00 -9.53 3.42
N PRO A 99 -26.25 -9.99 3.19
CA PRO A 99 -27.00 -10.81 4.14
C PRO A 99 -26.27 -12.08 4.61
N GLU A 100 -25.57 -12.76 3.71
CA GLU A 100 -24.82 -13.99 4.00
C GLU A 100 -23.66 -13.75 4.98
N PHE A 101 -23.14 -12.53 5.05
CA PHE A 101 -22.13 -12.16 6.05
C PHE A 101 -22.66 -12.39 7.46
N GLY A 102 -23.95 -12.18 7.72
CA GLY A 102 -24.57 -12.32 9.04
C GLY A 102 -24.52 -13.73 9.65
N ALA A 103 -24.15 -14.76 8.87
CA ALA A 103 -24.01 -16.12 9.35
C ALA A 103 -22.96 -16.27 10.47
N ALA A 104 -23.04 -17.36 11.22
CA ALA A 104 -22.06 -17.74 12.26
C ALA A 104 -21.80 -16.66 13.32
N GLY A 105 -22.85 -15.95 13.75
CA GLY A 105 -22.77 -14.98 14.85
C GLY A 105 -22.32 -13.57 14.44
N LYS A 106 -22.17 -13.29 13.14
CA LYS A 106 -21.67 -12.02 12.62
C LYS A 106 -22.75 -10.98 12.31
N GLN A 107 -24.02 -11.26 12.63
CA GLN A 107 -25.16 -10.38 12.33
C GLN A 107 -25.06 -8.97 12.91
N GLY A 108 -24.27 -8.78 13.98
CA GLY A 108 -24.07 -7.48 14.63
C GLY A 108 -22.78 -6.75 14.24
N VAL A 109 -21.98 -7.30 13.33
CA VAL A 109 -20.72 -6.67 12.91
C VAL A 109 -21.03 -5.46 12.04
N THR A 110 -20.56 -4.28 12.43
CA THR A 110 -20.79 -3.03 11.69
C THR A 110 -19.76 -2.81 10.59
N VAL A 111 -20.09 -1.94 9.63
CA VAL A 111 -19.16 -1.49 8.60
C VAL A 111 -17.91 -0.86 9.24
N ALA A 112 -18.07 -0.01 10.26
CA ALA A 112 -16.95 0.60 10.98
C ALA A 112 -16.01 -0.44 11.61
N GLN A 113 -16.54 -1.56 12.12
CA GLN A 113 -15.71 -2.63 12.68
C GLN A 113 -14.89 -3.38 11.62
N ILE A 114 -15.38 -3.47 10.38
CA ILE A 114 -14.58 -3.99 9.26
C ILE A 114 -13.46 -3.03 8.90
N LEU A 115 -13.79 -1.76 8.68
CA LEU A 115 -12.81 -0.72 8.28
C LEU A 115 -11.75 -0.47 9.36
N GLY A 116 -12.11 -0.67 10.64
CA GLY A 116 -11.24 -0.51 11.80
C GLY A 116 -10.56 -1.78 12.29
N HIS A 117 -10.73 -2.93 11.62
CA HIS A 117 -10.16 -4.22 12.03
C HIS A 117 -10.58 -4.69 13.46
N THR A 118 -11.81 -4.40 13.89
CA THR A 118 -12.34 -4.80 15.20
C THR A 118 -13.55 -5.75 15.11
N SER A 119 -13.78 -6.36 13.95
CA SER A 119 -14.90 -7.26 13.67
C SER A 119 -14.75 -8.69 14.22
N GLY A 120 -13.53 -9.07 14.62
CA GLY A 120 -13.22 -10.44 15.04
C GLY A 120 -13.00 -11.45 13.88
N VAL A 121 -13.01 -10.99 12.62
CA VAL A 121 -12.72 -11.82 11.43
C VAL A 121 -11.32 -11.54 10.87
N SER A 122 -10.29 -11.82 11.68
CA SER A 122 -8.89 -11.46 11.36
C SER A 122 -8.19 -12.40 10.37
N GLY A 123 -8.80 -13.54 10.04
CA GLY A 123 -8.21 -14.53 9.14
C GLY A 123 -9.11 -15.73 8.93
N TRP A 124 -8.60 -16.72 8.21
CA TRP A 124 -9.32 -17.95 7.91
C TRP A 124 -9.13 -19.00 9.01
N ALA A 125 -10.15 -19.82 9.21
CA ALA A 125 -10.07 -20.96 10.13
C ALA A 125 -9.11 -22.05 9.63
N GLN A 126 -8.98 -22.19 8.31
CA GLN A 126 -8.02 -23.07 7.67
C GLN A 126 -6.82 -22.26 7.17
N PRO A 127 -5.61 -22.83 7.16
CA PRO A 127 -4.48 -22.21 6.48
C PRO A 127 -4.81 -21.93 5.01
N VAL A 128 -4.40 -20.76 4.54
CA VAL A 128 -4.47 -20.37 3.12
C VAL A 128 -3.05 -20.41 2.57
N THR A 129 -2.89 -21.04 1.42
CA THR A 129 -1.64 -21.13 0.68
C THR A 129 -1.56 -20.00 -0.35
N VAL A 130 -0.38 -19.77 -0.90
CA VAL A 130 -0.20 -18.79 -1.98
C VAL A 130 -0.99 -19.20 -3.23
N ASP A 131 -1.10 -20.50 -3.50
CA ASP A 131 -1.87 -21.02 -4.64
C ASP A 131 -3.37 -20.73 -4.49
N ASP A 132 -3.90 -20.71 -3.27
CA ASP A 132 -5.29 -20.36 -2.99
C ASP A 132 -5.60 -18.85 -3.23
N LEU A 133 -4.58 -18.00 -3.38
CA LEU A 133 -4.73 -16.55 -3.58
C LEU A 133 -4.72 -16.12 -5.06
N TYR A 134 -4.30 -17.01 -5.97
CA TYR A 134 -4.12 -16.69 -7.39
C TYR A 134 -5.23 -17.24 -8.30
N ASP A 135 -6.28 -17.84 -7.73
CA ASP A 135 -7.47 -18.32 -8.44
C ASP A 135 -8.54 -17.21 -8.58
#